data_AF-A0A3S0AAK5-F1
#
_entry.id   AF-A0A3S0AAK5-F1
#
_cell.length_a   1.000
_cell.length_b   1.000
_cell.length_c   1.000
_cell.angle_alpha   90.00
_cell.angle_beta   90.00
_cell.angle_gamma   90.00
#
_symmetry.space_group_name_H-M   'P 1'
#
loop_
_entity.id
_entity.type
_entity.pdbx_description
1 polymer ?
#
loop_
_entity_poly.entity_id
_entity_poly.type
_entity_poly.pdbx_seq_one_letter_code
_entity_poly.pdbx_strand_id
1 'polypeptide(L)'
;MNTSKYDKYFSPDGFWAKLAKVAKTAGSKVIYTGLLLFYALDSPKTPLRAKVQIYGALGYLIFPLDAIPDLLPLVGYVDDLGALGLALAAVAKNIDDDVRQKAKNKLRDLLGEEAASSKDIIDIDGQVVTEQAKGGESASEESGAHKR
;
A
#
# COMPACT_ATOMS: atom_id res chain seq x y z
N MET A 1 10.05 24.21 19.35
CA MET A 1 10.42 22.77 19.43
C MET A 1 11.45 22.51 18.35
N ASN A 2 12.67 22.09 18.70
CA ASN A 2 13.72 21.79 17.72
C ASN A 2 13.52 20.36 17.17
N THR A 3 13.05 20.25 15.92
CA THR A 3 12.76 18.99 15.20
C THR A 3 14.02 18.29 14.65
N SER A 4 15.20 18.89 14.85
CA SER A 4 16.49 18.54 14.21
C SER A 4 17.05 17.13 14.46
N LYS A 5 16.50 16.31 15.37
CA LYS A 5 16.98 14.92 15.59
C LYS A 5 16.30 13.87 14.70
N TYR A 6 15.10 14.12 14.19
CA TYR A 6 14.34 13.14 13.38
C TYR A 6 14.55 13.31 11.87
N ASP A 7 14.87 14.52 11.42
CA ASP A 7 15.14 14.83 9.99
C ASP A 7 16.34 14.08 9.41
N LYS A 8 17.24 13.57 10.27
CA LYS A 8 18.42 12.80 9.85
C LYS A 8 18.10 11.39 9.33
N TYR A 9 16.93 10.83 9.67
CA TYR A 9 16.60 9.44 9.36
C TYR A 9 15.44 9.29 8.36
N PHE A 10 14.59 10.31 8.21
CA PHE A 10 13.45 10.28 7.30
C PHE A 10 13.25 11.65 6.65
N SER A 11 13.67 11.79 5.39
CA SER A 11 13.28 12.92 4.54
C SER A 11 12.33 12.43 3.43
N PRO A 12 11.36 13.24 2.99
CA PRO A 12 10.51 12.88 1.85
C PRO A 12 11.32 12.49 0.61
N ASP A 13 12.40 13.20 0.33
CA ASP A 13 13.28 12.91 -0.81
C ASP A 13 14.01 11.57 -0.66
N GLY A 14 14.48 11.25 0.56
CA GLY A 14 15.10 9.97 0.88
C GLY A 14 14.10 8.80 0.79
N PHE A 15 12.84 9.04 1.15
CA PHE A 15 11.76 8.08 0.96
C PHE A 15 11.53 7.78 -0.53
N TRP A 16 11.40 8.81 -1.36
CA TRP A 16 11.19 8.62 -2.80
C TRP A 16 12.39 7.93 -3.47
N ALA A 17 13.61 8.25 -3.06
CA ALA A 17 14.82 7.58 -3.55
C ALA A 17 14.86 6.10 -3.17
N LYS A 18 14.51 5.75 -1.92
CA LYS A 18 14.40 4.35 -1.47
C LYS A 18 13.29 3.61 -2.22
N LEU A 19 12.12 4.22 -2.36
CA LEU A 19 11.00 3.64 -3.09
C LEU A 19 11.38 3.38 -4.56
N ALA A 20 12.06 4.32 -5.22
CA ALA A 20 12.55 4.14 -6.59
C ALA A 20 13.59 3.01 -6.70
N LYS A 21 14.42 2.81 -5.67
CA LYS A 21 15.36 1.67 -5.62
C LYS A 21 14.62 0.35 -5.48
N VAL A 22 13.67 0.27 -4.54
CA VAL A 22 12.80 -0.91 -4.36
C VAL A 22 12.02 -1.19 -5.64
N ALA A 23 11.55 -0.15 -6.33
CA ALA A 23 10.77 -0.27 -7.56
C ALA A 23 11.49 -1.03 -8.69
N LYS A 24 12.81 -0.86 -8.80
CA LYS A 24 13.64 -1.58 -9.77
C LYS A 24 13.73 -3.09 -9.48
N THR A 25 13.47 -3.51 -8.24
CA THR A 25 13.62 -4.91 -7.80
C THR A 25 12.27 -5.59 -7.55
N ALA A 26 11.31 -4.88 -6.98
CA ALA A 26 10.01 -5.42 -6.56
C ALA A 26 8.94 -5.42 -7.67
N GLY A 27 9.14 -4.64 -8.74
CA GLY A 27 8.24 -4.56 -9.88
C GLY A 27 7.10 -3.54 -9.72
N SER A 28 6.44 -3.22 -10.84
CA SER A 28 5.39 -2.19 -10.93
C SER A 28 4.19 -2.49 -10.03
N LYS A 29 3.80 -3.76 -9.91
CA LYS A 29 2.70 -4.23 -9.06
C LYS A 29 2.87 -3.83 -7.59
N VAL A 30 4.01 -4.16 -6.99
CA VAL A 30 4.29 -3.87 -5.57
C VAL A 30 4.29 -2.37 -5.31
N ILE A 31 4.93 -1.61 -6.20
CA ILE A 31 5.02 -0.15 -6.07
C ILE A 31 3.66 0.50 -6.22
N TYR A 32 2.86 0.06 -7.19
CA TYR A 32 1.53 0.59 -7.36
C TYR A 32 0.64 0.31 -6.15
N THR A 33 0.65 -0.92 -5.63
CA THR A 33 -0.08 -1.25 -4.39
C THR A 33 0.40 -0.38 -3.23
N GLY A 34 1.70 -0.19 -3.05
CA GLY A 34 2.23 0.72 -2.02
C GLY A 34 1.77 2.17 -2.21
N LEU A 35 1.75 2.67 -3.44
CA LEU A 35 1.27 4.03 -3.75
C LEU A 35 -0.24 4.19 -3.47
N LEU A 36 -1.06 3.17 -3.79
CA LEU A 36 -2.48 3.17 -3.44
C LEU A 36 -2.68 3.27 -1.93
N LEU A 37 -1.95 2.47 -1.15
CA LEU A 37 -2.01 2.53 0.31
C LEU A 37 -1.55 3.90 0.84
N PHE A 38 -0.45 4.42 0.30
CA PHE A 38 0.09 5.73 0.69
C PHE A 38 -0.94 6.84 0.49
N TYR A 39 -1.52 6.96 -0.70
CA TYR A 39 -2.52 8.00 -0.97
C TYR A 39 -3.87 7.74 -0.29
N ALA A 40 -4.18 6.50 0.08
CA ALA A 40 -5.35 6.20 0.90
C ALA A 40 -5.23 6.76 2.33
N LEU A 41 -4.03 7.05 2.85
CA LEU A 41 -3.85 7.69 4.16
C LEU A 41 -4.44 9.11 4.19
N ASP A 42 -4.40 9.81 3.06
CA ASP A 42 -4.92 11.18 2.92
C ASP A 42 -6.45 11.22 2.83
N SER A 43 -7.07 10.10 2.49
CA SER A 43 -8.53 10.02 2.41
C SER A 43 -9.15 10.16 3.81
N PRO A 44 -10.07 11.12 4.03
CA PRO A 44 -10.79 11.24 5.30
C PRO A 44 -11.73 10.06 5.54
N LYS A 45 -12.04 9.28 4.50
CA LYS A 45 -12.88 8.09 4.59
C LYS A 45 -12.15 6.92 5.24
N THR A 46 -10.81 6.92 5.25
CA THR A 46 -9.99 5.81 5.76
C THR A 46 -10.02 5.75 7.29
N PRO A 47 -10.58 4.67 7.88
CA PRO A 47 -10.65 4.53 9.34
C PRO A 47 -9.26 4.48 9.99
N LEU A 48 -9.16 4.90 11.25
CA LEU A 48 -7.87 4.93 11.97
C LEU A 48 -7.19 3.55 12.02
N ARG A 49 -7.97 2.47 12.24
CA ARG A 49 -7.44 1.10 12.24
C ARG A 49 -6.80 0.72 10.90
N ALA A 50 -7.43 1.11 9.79
CA ALA A 50 -6.92 0.93 8.45
C ALA A 50 -5.62 1.73 8.22
N LYS A 51 -5.55 2.98 8.70
CA LYS A 51 -4.30 3.78 8.62
C LYS A 51 -3.14 3.11 9.36
N VAL A 52 -3.38 2.51 10.53
CA VAL A 52 -2.35 1.77 11.28
C VAL A 52 -1.84 0.56 10.48
N GLN A 53 -2.74 -0.19 9.83
CA GLN A 53 -2.36 -1.31 8.95
C GLN A 53 -1.54 -0.84 7.76
N ILE A 54 -1.94 0.27 7.11
CA ILE A 54 -1.18 0.90 6.03
C ILE A 54 0.22 1.28 6.51
N TYR A 55 0.36 1.95 7.65
CA TYR A 55 1.67 2.33 8.18
C TYR A 55 2.56 1.12 8.45
N GLY A 56 2.00 0.00 8.94
CA GLY A 56 2.74 -1.25 9.11
C GLY A 56 3.24 -1.79 7.77
N ALA A 57 2.35 -1.89 6.76
CA ALA A 57 2.69 -2.43 5.45
C ALA A 57 3.69 -1.55 4.68
N LEU A 58 3.51 -0.23 4.68
CA LEU A 58 4.45 0.72 4.05
C LEU A 58 5.76 0.82 4.82
N GLY A 59 5.68 0.81 6.16
CA GLY A 59 6.83 0.78 7.03
C GLY A 59 7.74 -0.37 6.66
N TYR A 60 7.18 -1.58 6.53
CA TYR A 60 7.90 -2.77 6.10
C TYR A 60 8.46 -2.66 4.67
N LEU A 61 7.66 -2.15 3.71
CA LEU A 61 8.08 -1.99 2.30
C LEU A 61 9.31 -1.08 2.11
N ILE A 62 9.43 -0.02 2.92
CA ILE A 62 10.50 1.00 2.79
C ILE A 62 11.56 0.85 3.88
N PHE A 63 11.33 0.01 4.89
CA PHE A 63 12.33 -0.26 5.92
C PHE A 63 13.60 -0.73 5.22
N PRO A 64 14.78 -0.16 5.55
CA PRO A 64 16.00 -0.71 5.06
C PRO A 64 16.04 -2.17 5.53
N LEU A 65 16.27 -3.08 4.59
CA LEU A 65 16.55 -4.49 4.88
C LEU A 65 17.65 -4.66 5.95
N ASP A 66 18.44 -3.61 6.23
CA ASP A 66 19.50 -3.53 7.25
C ASP A 66 19.05 -3.40 8.72
N ALA A 67 17.75 -3.31 9.03
CA ALA A 67 17.29 -3.23 10.43
C ALA A 67 16.65 -4.52 10.97
N ILE A 68 16.75 -5.61 10.21
CA ILE A 68 16.65 -6.98 10.73
C ILE A 68 17.98 -7.69 10.39
N PRO A 69 19.01 -7.59 11.27
CA PRO A 69 20.23 -8.37 11.08
C PRO A 69 19.90 -9.87 11.25
N ASP A 70 20.30 -10.67 10.26
CA ASP A 70 20.63 -12.11 10.31
C ASP A 70 19.60 -13.13 10.84
N LEU A 71 18.38 -13.27 10.26
CA LEU A 71 17.49 -14.39 10.68
C LEU A 71 16.53 -15.04 9.67
N LEU A 72 16.51 -14.71 8.37
CA LEU A 72 15.64 -15.43 7.42
C LEU A 72 16.35 -15.71 6.08
N PRO A 73 17.23 -16.72 6.02
CA PRO A 73 17.65 -17.24 4.73
C PRO A 73 16.42 -17.94 4.12
N LEU A 74 15.92 -17.43 2.99
CA LEU A 74 15.05 -18.14 2.01
C LEU A 74 13.52 -17.93 2.00
N VAL A 75 12.92 -16.94 2.67
CA VAL A 75 11.46 -16.64 2.52
C VAL A 75 11.21 -15.13 2.56
N GLY A 76 11.42 -14.41 1.45
CA GLY A 76 11.53 -12.93 1.50
C GLY A 76 10.55 -12.10 0.67
N TYR A 77 9.67 -12.70 -0.14
CA TYR A 77 8.79 -11.91 -1.05
C TYR A 77 7.32 -12.33 -1.03
N VAL A 78 7.02 -13.56 -0.59
CA VAL A 78 5.64 -14.06 -0.47
C VAL A 78 4.90 -13.38 0.68
N ASP A 79 5.61 -13.03 1.76
CA ASP A 79 5.03 -12.33 2.92
C ASP A 79 4.72 -10.85 2.62
N ASP A 80 5.57 -10.17 1.83
CA ASP A 80 5.43 -8.75 1.47
C ASP A 80 4.20 -8.49 0.60
N LEU A 81 3.95 -9.34 -0.40
CA LEU A 81 2.74 -9.28 -1.23
C LEU A 81 1.49 -9.64 -0.44
N GLY A 82 1.61 -10.55 0.54
CA GLY A 82 0.54 -10.89 1.46
C GLY A 82 0.15 -9.71 2.34
N ALA A 83 1.12 -9.07 3.00
CA ALA A 83 0.90 -7.92 3.87
C ALA A 83 0.33 -6.72 3.10
N LEU A 84 0.88 -6.40 1.92
CA LEU A 84 0.34 -5.36 1.05
C LEU A 84 -1.06 -5.69 0.55
N GLY A 85 -1.32 -6.96 0.18
CA GLY A 85 -2.64 -7.42 -0.25
C GLY A 85 -3.69 -7.34 0.85
N LEU A 86 -3.34 -7.72 2.08
CA LEU A 86 -4.23 -7.61 3.26
C LEU A 86 -4.53 -6.14 3.59
N ALA A 87 -3.52 -5.28 3.58
CA ALA A 87 -3.70 -3.85 3.78
C ALA A 87 -4.58 -3.25 2.67
N LEU A 88 -4.38 -3.66 1.41
CA LEU A 88 -5.16 -3.21 0.27
C LEU A 88 -6.63 -3.62 0.40
N ALA A 89 -6.90 -4.87 0.77
CA ALA A 89 -8.26 -5.36 1.01
C ALA A 89 -8.94 -4.58 2.15
N ALA A 90 -8.22 -4.34 3.25
CA ALA A 90 -8.75 -3.61 4.40
C ALA A 90 -9.16 -2.16 4.07
N VAL A 91 -8.52 -1.54 3.07
CA VAL A 91 -8.76 -0.14 2.70
C VAL A 91 -9.37 0.02 1.31
N ALA A 92 -9.76 -1.07 0.64
CA ALA A 92 -10.26 -1.04 -0.73
C ALA A 92 -11.43 -0.07 -0.88
N LYS A 93 -12.36 -0.04 0.07
CA LYS A 93 -13.52 0.90 0.11
C LYS A 93 -13.13 2.37 0.19
N ASN A 94 -11.90 2.67 0.60
CA ASN A 94 -11.38 4.03 0.74
C ASN A 94 -10.57 4.50 -0.48
N ILE A 95 -10.27 3.59 -1.41
CA ILE A 95 -9.58 3.88 -2.66
C ILE A 95 -10.60 4.34 -3.70
N ASP A 96 -10.77 5.66 -3.81
CA ASP A 96 -11.56 6.28 -4.86
C ASP A 96 -10.69 6.65 -6.08
N ASP A 97 -11.30 7.28 -7.09
CA ASP A 97 -10.64 7.65 -8.33
C ASP A 97 -9.47 8.61 -8.10
N ASP A 98 -9.57 9.51 -7.12
CA ASP A 98 -8.51 10.45 -6.78
C ASP A 98 -7.26 9.71 -6.26
N VAL A 99 -7.45 8.74 -5.36
CA VAL A 99 -6.35 7.88 -4.87
C VAL A 99 -5.71 7.10 -6.01
N ARG A 100 -6.51 6.49 -6.90
CA ARG A 100 -6.00 5.75 -8.06
C ARG A 100 -5.22 6.65 -9.01
N GLN A 101 -5.74 7.83 -9.33
CA GLN A 101 -5.08 8.77 -10.23
C GLN A 101 -3.75 9.26 -9.65
N LYS A 102 -3.71 9.65 -8.38
CA LYS A 102 -2.46 10.04 -7.70
C LYS A 102 -1.43 8.91 -7.70
N ALA A 103 -1.86 7.68 -7.42
CA ALA A 103 -0.99 6.51 -7.44
C ALA A 103 -0.44 6.23 -8.85
N LYS A 104 -1.28 6.24 -9.89
CA LYS A 104 -0.85 6.03 -11.29
C LYS A 104 0.10 7.13 -11.76
N ASN A 105 -0.22 8.39 -11.48
CA ASN A 105 0.63 9.51 -11.84
C ASN A 105 2.01 9.38 -11.20
N LYS A 106 2.07 9.04 -9.91
CA LYS A 106 3.35 8.86 -9.23
C LYS A 106 4.12 7.64 -9.74
N LEU A 107 3.42 6.54 -10.06
CA LEU A 107 4.04 5.35 -10.65
C LEU A 107 4.67 5.68 -12.01
N ARG A 108 3.96 6.43 -12.84
CA ARG A 108 4.40 6.91 -14.16
C ARG A 108 5.64 7.79 -14.04
N ASP A 109 5.69 8.67 -13.04
CA ASP A 109 6.87 9.49 -12.75
C ASP A 109 8.09 8.65 -12.31
N LEU A 110 7.87 7.52 -11.64
CA LEU A 110 8.94 6.67 -11.09
C LEU A 110 9.43 5.61 -12.09
N LEU A 111 8.53 5.00 -12.86
CA LEU A 111 8.79 3.81 -13.68
C LEU A 111 8.40 3.98 -15.16
N GLY A 112 7.80 5.10 -15.54
CA GLY A 112 7.37 5.40 -16.91
C GLY A 112 5.96 4.90 -17.28
N GLU A 113 5.50 5.29 -18.47
CA GLU A 113 4.17 4.97 -19.00
C GLU A 113 3.92 3.48 -19.16
N GLU A 114 4.93 2.73 -19.62
CA GLU A 114 4.85 1.29 -19.85
C GLU A 114 4.47 0.54 -18.58
N ALA A 115 5.07 0.93 -17.45
CA ALA A 115 4.75 0.35 -16.15
C ALA A 115 3.33 0.71 -15.72
N ALA A 116 2.92 1.97 -15.91
CA ALA A 116 1.60 2.46 -15.51
C ALA A 116 0.44 1.89 -16.33
N SER A 117 0.70 1.50 -17.58
CA SER A 117 -0.29 0.89 -18.49
C SER A 117 -0.20 -0.63 -18.57
N SER A 118 0.70 -1.24 -17.78
CA SER A 118 0.90 -2.68 -17.78
C SER A 118 -0.33 -3.45 -17.27
N LYS A 119 -0.45 -4.71 -17.71
CA LYS A 119 -1.51 -5.63 -17.25
C LYS A 119 -1.56 -5.74 -15.73
N ASP A 120 -0.40 -5.73 -15.07
CA ASP A 120 -0.33 -5.84 -13.61
C ASP A 120 -1.08 -4.70 -12.90
N ILE A 121 -1.05 -3.48 -13.46
CA ILE A 121 -1.75 -2.32 -12.87
C ILE A 121 -3.25 -2.44 -13.06
N ILE A 122 -3.68 -2.91 -14.25
CA ILE A 122 -5.09 -3.17 -14.56
C ILE A 122 -5.64 -4.25 -13.64
N ASP A 123 -4.86 -5.31 -13.40
CA ASP A 123 -5.25 -6.42 -12.51
C ASP A 123 -5.39 -5.94 -11.05
N ILE A 124 -4.50 -5.06 -10.56
CA ILE A 124 -4.62 -4.46 -9.23
C ILE A 124 -5.87 -3.57 -9.12
N ASP A 125 -6.15 -2.74 -10.12
CA ASP A 125 -7.38 -1.94 -10.12
C ASP A 125 -8.63 -2.83 -10.10
N GLY A 126 -8.63 -3.91 -10.89
CA GLY A 126 -9.70 -4.91 -10.88
C GLY A 126 -9.86 -5.59 -9.52
N GLN A 127 -8.75 -5.88 -8.83
CA GLN A 127 -8.77 -6.42 -7.47
C GLN A 127 -9.41 -5.42 -6.49
N VAL A 128 -9.04 -4.12 -6.55
CA VAL A 128 -9.63 -3.08 -5.69
C VAL A 128 -11.14 -3.03 -5.89
N VAL A 129 -11.61 -3.01 -7.15
CA VAL A 129 -13.04 -3.00 -7.47
C VAL A 129 -13.75 -4.26 -6.94
N THR A 130 -13.10 -5.41 -7.06
CA THR A 130 -13.64 -6.68 -6.55
C THR A 130 -13.77 -6.68 -5.02
N GLU A 131 -12.75 -6.21 -4.30
CA GLU A 131 -12.79 -6.11 -2.84
C GLU A 131 -13.81 -5.07 -2.35
N GLN A 132 -14.00 -3.98 -3.09
CA GLN A 132 -15.07 -3.01 -2.85
C GLN A 132 -16.46 -3.64 -2.93
N ALA A 133 -16.67 -4.55 -3.90
CA ALA A 133 -17.94 -5.25 -4.07
C ALA A 133 -18.21 -6.26 -2.93
N LYS A 134 -17.20 -7.08 -2.55
CA LYS A 134 -17.33 -8.08 -1.47
C LYS A 134 -17.67 -7.49 -0.12
N GLY A 135 -17.11 -6.33 0.22
CA GLY A 135 -17.38 -5.69 1.50
C GLY A 135 -18.82 -5.18 1.67
N GLY A 136 -19.64 -5.18 0.61
CA GLY A 136 -21.08 -4.91 0.70
C GLY A 136 -21.89 -6.05 1.32
N GLU A 137 -21.41 -7.30 1.23
CA GLU A 137 -22.13 -8.49 1.72
C GLU A 137 -21.91 -8.79 3.21
N SER A 138 -20.75 -8.44 3.79
CA SER A 138 -20.47 -8.76 5.20
C SER A 138 -21.26 -7.90 6.20
N ALA A 139 -21.81 -6.75 5.76
CA ALA A 139 -22.60 -5.87 6.63
C ALA A 139 -24.04 -6.38 6.85
N SER A 140 -24.52 -7.31 6.00
CA SER A 140 -25.85 -7.92 6.13
C SER A 140 -25.90 -9.10 7.11
N GLU A 141 -24.78 -9.74 7.43
CA GLU A 141 -24.78 -10.95 8.28
C GLU A 141 -24.66 -10.64 9.79
N GLU A 142 -23.99 -9.55 10.20
CA GLU A 142 -23.89 -9.19 11.64
C GLU A 142 -25.19 -8.61 12.23
N SER A 143 -26.11 -8.10 11.40
CA SER A 143 -27.40 -7.55 11.86
C SER A 143 -28.44 -8.65 12.18
N GLY A 144 -28.20 -9.89 11.73
CA GLY A 144 -29.13 -11.02 11.93
C GLY A 144 -28.93 -11.79 13.24
N ALA A 145 -27.79 -11.62 13.93
CA ALA A 145 -27.40 -12.51 15.03
C ALA A 145 -27.82 -12.06 16.44
N HIS A 146 -28.60 -10.97 16.59
CA HIS A 146 -29.06 -10.50 17.91
C HIS A 146 -30.58 -10.66 18.16
N LYS A 147 -31.25 -11.53 17.40
CA LYS A 147 -32.58 -12.02 17.78
C LYS A 147 -32.68 -13.50 17.48
N ARG A 148 -32.32 -14.35 18.44
CA ARG A 148 -33.10 -15.52 18.90
C ARG A 148 -32.65 -15.91 20.30
#